data_AF-A0A2V5LIC8-F1
#
_entry.id   AF-A0A2V5LIC8-F1
#
_cell.length_a   1.000
_cell.length_b   1.000
_cell.length_c   1.000
_cell.angle_alpha   90.00
_cell.angle_beta   90.00
_cell.angle_gamma   90.00
#
_symmetry.space_group_name_H-M   'P 1'
#
loop_
_entity.id
_entity.type
_entity.pdbx_description
1 polymer ?
#
loop_
_entity_poly.entity_id
_entity_poly.type
_entity_poly.pdbx_seq_one_letter_code
_entity_poly.pdbx_strand_id
1 'polypeptide(L)'
;MKQPFAVRILSWFAGISSAGMFVSIALAILDIGPHLMGGERVTRSEWLHIAAPLVAVIGCLMASIAYGLAARKAWSRHLAIAIFVLIIVYASTLGALKVLRHTIMWRAIINATLFGCASAWYFYFKPNVAEYFRKLGAR
;
A
#
# COMPACT_ATOMS: atom_id res chain seq x y z
N MET A 1 1.58 -12.37 24.68
CA MET A 1 0.80 -12.88 23.54
C MET A 1 1.75 -13.17 22.39
N LYS A 2 1.69 -14.37 21.81
CA LYS A 2 2.50 -14.71 20.65
C LYS A 2 1.91 -13.99 19.43
N GLN A 3 2.73 -13.22 18.71
CA GLN A 3 2.30 -12.56 17.48
C GLN A 3 1.91 -13.62 16.44
N PRO A 4 0.75 -13.50 15.77
CA PRO A 4 0.36 -14.46 14.74
C PRO A 4 1.44 -14.51 13.64
N PHE A 5 1.77 -15.71 13.16
CA PHE A 5 2.85 -15.92 12.20
C PHE A 5 2.68 -15.07 10.93
N ALA A 6 1.47 -15.02 10.38
CA ALA A 6 1.16 -14.20 9.22
C ALA A 6 1.38 -12.69 9.46
N VAL A 7 1.20 -12.18 10.69
CA VAL A 7 1.51 -10.78 11.01
C VAL A 7 3.02 -10.52 10.97
N ARG A 8 3.85 -11.50 11.34
CA ARG A 8 5.31 -11.41 11.19
C ARG A 8 5.73 -11.38 9.72
N ILE A 9 5.10 -12.22 8.89
CA ILE A 9 5.33 -12.20 7.44
C ILE A 9 4.93 -10.84 6.86
N LEU A 10 3.75 -10.32 7.23
CA LEU A 10 3.27 -9.02 6.76
C LEU A 10 4.21 -7.87 7.17
N SER A 11 4.84 -7.95 8.34
CA SER A 11 5.86 -6.97 8.77
C SER A 11 7.07 -6.94 7.84
N TRP A 12 7.61 -8.11 7.49
CA TRP A 12 8.74 -8.22 6.56
C TRP A 12 8.34 -7.80 5.14
N PHE A 13 7.20 -8.28 4.68
CA PHE A 13 6.64 -7.89 3.39
C PHE A 13 6.48 -6.36 3.29
N ALA A 14 5.97 -5.71 4.35
CA ALA A 14 5.81 -4.27 4.38
C ALA A 14 7.15 -3.53 4.29
N GLY A 15 8.16 -3.99 5.04
CA GLY A 15 9.51 -3.42 5.00
C GLY A 15 10.18 -3.55 3.62
N ILE A 16 10.15 -4.76 3.04
CA ILE A 16 10.73 -5.03 1.72
C ILE A 16 10.00 -4.24 0.63
N SER A 17 8.67 -4.18 0.69
CA SER A 17 7.87 -3.40 -0.28
C SER A 17 8.19 -1.92 -0.20
N SER A 18 8.33 -1.37 1.01
CA SER A 18 8.74 0.03 1.20
C SER A 18 10.09 0.32 0.56
N ALA A 19 11.10 -0.52 0.83
CA ALA A 19 12.42 -0.38 0.20
C ALA A 19 12.31 -0.48 -1.33
N GLY A 20 11.56 -1.44 -1.87
CA GLY A 20 11.35 -1.60 -3.30
C GLY A 20 10.67 -0.40 -3.96
N MET A 21 9.74 0.27 -3.26
CA MET A 21 9.09 1.49 -3.74
C MET A 21 10.06 2.66 -3.85
N PHE A 22 10.94 2.87 -2.87
CA PHE A 22 11.95 3.93 -2.96
C PHE A 22 13.02 3.60 -4.00
N VAL A 23 13.41 2.33 -4.12
CA VAL A 23 14.30 1.86 -5.19
C VAL A 23 13.67 2.11 -6.55
N SER A 24 12.37 1.82 -6.75
CA SER A 24 11.72 2.05 -8.04
C SER A 24 11.67 3.54 -8.41
N ILE A 25 11.46 4.43 -7.44
CA ILE A 25 11.56 5.88 -7.64
C ILE A 25 12.99 6.27 -8.04
N ALA A 26 14.02 5.78 -7.33
CA ALA A 26 15.41 6.07 -7.66
C ALA A 26 15.78 5.58 -9.07
N LEU A 27 15.36 4.38 -9.45
CA LEU A 27 15.55 3.84 -10.80
C LEU A 27 14.84 4.70 -11.85
N ALA A 28 13.62 5.16 -11.58
CA ALA A 28 12.92 6.07 -12.49
C ALA A 28 13.62 7.42 -12.62
N ILE A 29 14.19 7.97 -11.53
CA ILE A 29 15.00 9.20 -11.58
C ILE A 29 16.24 8.99 -12.46
N LEU A 30 16.89 7.84 -12.37
CA LEU A 30 18.07 7.48 -13.16
C LEU A 30 17.76 6.97 -14.58
N ASP A 31 16.47 6.94 -14.97
CA ASP A 31 16.01 6.44 -16.27
C ASP A 31 16.39 4.96 -16.53
N ILE A 32 16.33 4.15 -15.47
CA ILE A 32 16.67 2.72 -15.52
C ILE A 32 15.39 1.87 -15.54
N GLY A 33 15.24 1.07 -16.61
CA GLY A 33 14.19 0.06 -16.74
C GLY A 33 12.84 0.60 -17.25
N PRO A 34 11.86 -0.29 -17.49
CA PRO A 34 10.56 0.11 -18.02
C PRO A 34 9.70 0.82 -16.95
N HIS A 35 9.05 1.91 -17.33
CA HIS A 35 8.07 2.59 -16.47
C HIS A 35 6.66 2.07 -16.76
N LEU A 36 6.06 1.45 -15.75
CA LEU A 36 4.73 0.83 -15.86
C LEU A 36 3.75 1.47 -14.90
N MET A 37 2.52 1.71 -15.36
CA MET A 37 1.37 2.08 -14.54
C MET A 37 0.24 1.07 -14.74
N GLY A 38 0.06 0.23 -13.73
CA GLY A 38 -0.72 -1.01 -13.75
C GLY A 38 -0.59 -1.85 -15.04
N GLY A 39 0.63 -2.07 -15.51
CA GLY A 39 0.86 -2.98 -16.65
C GLY A 39 0.81 -2.30 -18.02
N GLU A 40 0.48 -1.01 -18.08
CA GLU A 40 0.67 -0.21 -19.29
C GLU A 40 2.02 0.51 -19.22
N ARG A 41 2.77 0.55 -20.34
CA ARG A 41 3.99 1.34 -20.45
C ARG A 41 3.63 2.83 -20.52
N VAL A 42 4.33 3.63 -19.72
CA VAL A 42 4.20 5.09 -19.65
C VAL A 42 5.56 5.73 -19.83
N THR A 43 5.58 7.03 -20.08
CA THR A 43 6.84 7.78 -20.16
C THR A 43 7.42 8.00 -18.76
N ARG A 44 8.73 8.27 -18.68
CA ARG A 44 9.42 8.59 -17.41
C ARG A 44 8.80 9.79 -16.71
N SER A 45 8.55 10.87 -17.46
CA SER A 45 7.99 12.11 -16.92
C SER A 45 6.58 11.89 -16.37
N GLU A 46 5.74 11.17 -17.12
CA GLU A 46 4.40 10.77 -16.69
C GLU A 46 4.46 9.90 -15.43
N TRP A 47 5.39 8.93 -15.37
CA TRP A 47 5.60 8.09 -14.20
C TRP A 47 6.00 8.88 -12.96
N LEU A 48 6.98 9.77 -13.09
CA LEU A 48 7.45 10.61 -11.99
C LEU A 48 6.42 11.63 -11.54
N HIS A 49 5.55 12.11 -12.43
CA HIS A 49 4.54 13.12 -12.08
C HIS A 49 3.29 12.50 -11.46
N ILE A 50 2.88 11.31 -11.93
CA ILE A 50 1.62 10.69 -11.54
C ILE A 50 1.82 9.56 -10.52
N ALA A 51 2.72 8.62 -10.80
CA ALA A 51 2.86 7.42 -9.98
C ALA A 51 3.80 7.63 -8.78
N ALA A 52 4.95 8.27 -9.01
CA ALA A 52 5.97 8.43 -7.97
C ALA A 52 5.47 9.11 -6.68
N PRO A 53 4.62 10.16 -6.71
CA PRO A 53 4.12 10.78 -5.48
C PRO A 53 3.30 9.79 -4.63
N LEU A 54 2.38 9.05 -5.27
CA LEU A 54 1.58 8.04 -4.59
C LEU A 54 2.48 6.89 -4.08
N VAL A 55 3.42 6.42 -4.89
CA VAL A 55 4.37 5.36 -4.52
C VAL A 55 5.22 5.78 -3.32
N ALA A 56 5.68 7.04 -3.25
CA ALA A 56 6.44 7.55 -2.12
C ALA A 56 5.60 7.56 -0.83
N VAL A 57 4.36 8.06 -0.90
CA VAL A 57 3.45 8.08 0.26
C VAL A 57 3.14 6.65 0.74
N ILE A 58 2.85 5.72 -0.18
CA ILE A 58 2.64 4.32 0.17
C ILE A 58 3.92 3.71 0.74
N GLY A 59 5.10 4.05 0.22
CA GLY A 59 6.40 3.62 0.75
C GLY A 59 6.57 4.02 2.21
N CYS A 60 6.26 5.27 2.57
CA CYS A 60 6.27 5.76 3.95
C CYS A 60 5.24 5.02 4.84
N LEU A 61 4.03 4.79 4.32
CA LEU A 61 2.99 4.04 5.04
C LEU A 61 3.42 2.59 5.27
N MET A 62 4.04 1.95 4.29
CA MET A 62 4.55 0.58 4.39
C MET A 62 5.69 0.47 5.40
N ALA A 63 6.61 1.44 5.44
CA ALA A 63 7.63 1.52 6.50
C ALA A 63 6.99 1.67 7.88
N SER A 64 5.98 2.55 7.99
CA SER A 64 5.24 2.78 9.24
C SER A 64 4.47 1.52 9.69
N ILE A 65 3.88 0.77 8.75
CA ILE A 65 3.24 -0.51 9.01
C ILE A 65 4.27 -1.53 9.48
N ALA A 66 5.41 -1.66 8.80
CA ALA A 66 6.47 -2.58 9.20
C ALA A 66 6.94 -2.29 10.63
N TYR A 67 7.21 -1.03 10.95
CA TYR A 67 7.54 -0.59 12.30
C TYR A 67 6.42 -0.90 13.29
N GLY A 68 5.18 -0.51 12.98
CA GLY A 68 4.04 -0.71 13.85
C GLY A 68 3.74 -2.18 14.12
N LEU A 69 3.89 -3.07 13.13
CA LEU A 69 3.73 -4.52 13.30
C LEU A 69 4.87 -5.12 14.13
N ALA A 70 6.12 -4.72 13.90
CA ALA A 70 7.28 -5.17 14.67
C ALA A 70 7.21 -4.70 16.13
N ALA A 71 6.85 -3.44 16.35
CA ALA A 71 6.67 -2.81 17.66
C ALA A 71 5.32 -3.14 18.32
N ARG A 72 4.50 -4.01 17.70
CA ARG A 72 3.20 -4.48 18.21
C ARG A 72 2.24 -3.33 18.55
N LYS A 73 2.21 -2.30 17.72
CA LYS A 73 1.31 -1.16 17.84
C LYS A 73 -0.01 -1.44 17.14
N ALA A 74 -1.12 -1.24 17.86
CA ALA A 74 -2.45 -1.54 17.35
C ALA A 74 -2.87 -0.68 16.15
N TRP A 75 -2.36 0.56 16.06
CA TRP A 75 -2.69 1.49 14.97
C TRP A 75 -2.22 1.00 13.58
N SER A 76 -1.26 0.06 13.52
CA SER A 76 -0.69 -0.44 12.25
C SER A 76 -1.73 -1.06 11.31
N ARG A 77 -2.77 -1.70 11.85
CA ARG A 77 -3.87 -2.26 11.04
C ARG A 77 -4.69 -1.18 10.33
N HIS A 78 -4.80 0.02 10.91
CA HIS A 78 -5.55 1.12 10.32
C HIS A 78 -4.77 1.73 9.16
N LEU A 79 -3.43 1.85 9.29
CA LEU A 79 -2.58 2.28 8.19
C LEU A 79 -2.63 1.32 7.00
N ALA A 80 -2.69 0.01 7.25
CA ALA A 80 -2.85 -0.98 6.18
C ALA A 80 -4.14 -0.75 5.38
N ILE A 81 -5.26 -0.42 6.04
CA ILE A 81 -6.51 -0.06 5.35
C ILE A 81 -6.40 1.29 4.64
N ALA A 82 -5.75 2.26 5.27
CA ALA A 82 -5.59 3.60 4.72
C ALA A 82 -4.87 3.60 3.37
N ILE A 83 -3.93 2.67 3.12
CA ILE A 83 -3.29 2.51 1.80
C ILE A 83 -4.32 2.27 0.69
N PHE A 84 -5.28 1.37 0.91
CA PHE A 84 -6.28 1.06 -0.11
C PHE A 84 -7.24 2.21 -0.36
N VAL A 85 -7.67 2.89 0.72
CA VAL A 85 -8.48 4.10 0.62
C VAL A 85 -7.72 5.19 -0.16
N LEU A 86 -6.45 5.40 0.14
CA LEU A 86 -5.59 6.35 -0.54
C LEU A 86 -5.49 6.03 -2.05
N ILE A 87 -5.28 4.77 -2.42
CA ILE A 87 -5.22 4.36 -3.83
C ILE A 87 -6.54 4.67 -4.55
N ILE A 88 -7.69 4.34 -3.93
CA ILE A 88 -9.01 4.62 -4.53
C ILE A 88 -9.20 6.11 -4.72
N VAL A 89 -8.99 6.92 -3.66
CA VAL A 89 -9.15 8.38 -3.73
C VAL A 89 -8.22 8.96 -4.79
N TYR A 90 -6.95 8.60 -4.80
CA TYR A 90 -5.97 9.11 -5.74
C TYR A 90 -6.32 8.75 -7.20
N ALA A 91 -6.67 7.49 -7.45
CA ALA A 91 -7.07 7.03 -8.78
C ALA A 91 -8.34 7.74 -9.26
N SER A 92 -9.34 7.88 -8.39
CA SER A 92 -10.59 8.58 -8.70
C SER A 92 -10.35 10.07 -8.98
N THR A 93 -9.52 10.75 -8.19
CA THR A 93 -9.19 12.17 -8.42
C THR A 93 -8.48 12.36 -9.77
N LEU A 94 -7.43 11.58 -10.05
CA LEU A 94 -6.71 11.72 -11.32
C LEU A 94 -7.54 11.29 -12.54
N GLY A 95 -8.41 10.30 -12.37
CA GLY A 95 -9.36 9.90 -13.40
C GLY A 95 -10.41 10.97 -13.69
N ALA A 96 -10.95 11.60 -12.64
CA ALA A 96 -11.89 12.72 -12.79
C ALA A 96 -11.24 13.94 -13.47
N LEU A 97 -9.96 14.20 -13.18
CA LEU A 97 -9.16 15.23 -13.85
C LEU A 97 -8.70 14.84 -15.27
N LYS A 98 -9.04 13.64 -15.75
CA LYS A 98 -8.62 13.08 -17.06
C LYS A 98 -7.09 13.01 -17.25
N VAL A 99 -6.33 13.07 -16.16
CA VAL A 99 -4.86 12.92 -16.15
C VAL A 99 -4.48 11.43 -16.27
N LEU A 100 -5.31 10.55 -15.71
CA LEU A 100 -5.09 9.11 -15.73
C LEU A 100 -6.03 8.42 -16.74
N ARG A 101 -5.48 7.55 -17.60
CA ARG A 101 -6.29 6.70 -18.50
C ARG A 101 -7.33 5.93 -17.68
N HIS A 102 -8.59 5.94 -18.13
CA HIS A 102 -9.68 5.29 -17.41
C HIS A 102 -9.48 3.78 -17.21
N THR A 103 -8.77 3.10 -18.12
CA THR A 103 -8.39 1.68 -17.96
C THR A 103 -7.48 1.48 -16.75
N ILE A 104 -6.49 2.36 -16.56
CA ILE A 104 -5.58 2.33 -15.42
C ILE A 104 -6.30 2.67 -14.13
N MET A 105 -7.17 3.70 -14.16
CA MET A 105 -8.01 4.09 -13.03
C MET A 105 -8.88 2.93 -12.54
N TRP A 106 -9.69 2.32 -13.41
CA TRP A 106 -10.62 1.27 -13.01
C TRP A 106 -9.91 0.05 -12.46
N ARG A 107 -8.80 -0.35 -13.08
CA ARG A 107 -8.00 -1.46 -12.58
C ARG A 107 -7.40 -1.16 -11.20
N ALA A 108 -6.94 0.08 -10.96
CA ALA A 108 -6.44 0.49 -9.65
C ALA A 108 -7.55 0.43 -8.59
N ILE A 109 -8.74 0.95 -8.90
CA ILE A 109 -9.90 0.95 -7.99
C ILE A 109 -10.35 -0.48 -7.67
N ILE A 110 -10.49 -1.34 -8.69
CA ILE A 110 -10.91 -2.74 -8.50
C ILE A 110 -9.89 -3.49 -7.64
N ASN A 111 -8.60 -3.40 -7.98
CA ASN A 111 -7.55 -4.06 -7.20
C ASN A 111 -7.51 -3.55 -5.76
N ALA A 112 -7.55 -2.24 -5.55
CA ALA A 112 -7.52 -1.65 -4.22
C ALA A 112 -8.74 -2.05 -3.39
N THR A 113 -9.92 -2.16 -4.02
CA THR A 113 -11.15 -2.61 -3.36
C THR A 113 -11.04 -4.09 -2.97
N LEU A 114 -10.62 -4.97 -3.88
CA LEU A 114 -10.48 -6.40 -3.61
C LEU A 114 -9.47 -6.67 -2.48
N PHE A 115 -8.27 -6.10 -2.60
CA PHE A 115 -7.23 -6.26 -1.58
C PHE A 115 -7.58 -5.53 -0.28
N GLY A 116 -8.29 -4.40 -0.36
CA GLY A 116 -8.80 -3.66 0.79
C GLY A 116 -9.83 -4.46 1.58
N CYS A 117 -10.79 -5.09 0.91
CA CYS A 117 -11.78 -5.98 1.53
C CYS A 117 -11.10 -7.20 2.18
N ALA A 118 -10.15 -7.84 1.48
CA ALA A 118 -9.39 -8.97 2.03
C ALA A 118 -8.57 -8.56 3.27
N SER A 119 -7.97 -7.38 3.24
CA SER A 119 -7.20 -6.82 4.36
C SER A 119 -8.13 -6.48 5.54
N ALA A 120 -9.28 -5.88 5.28
CA ALA A 120 -10.28 -5.57 6.30
C ALA A 120 -10.77 -6.86 6.97
N TRP A 121 -11.10 -7.90 6.19
CA TRP A 121 -11.43 -9.22 6.71
C TRP A 121 -10.32 -9.77 7.61
N TYR A 122 -9.07 -9.77 7.13
CA TYR A 122 -7.94 -10.32 7.85
C TYR A 122 -7.66 -9.58 9.18
N PHE A 123 -7.67 -8.25 9.18
CA PHE A 123 -7.29 -7.46 10.35
C PHE A 123 -8.41 -7.27 11.37
N TYR A 124 -9.67 -7.27 10.95
CA TYR A 124 -10.82 -6.94 11.82
C TYR A 124 -11.75 -8.10 12.09
N PHE A 125 -11.86 -9.08 11.19
CA PHE A 125 -12.86 -10.15 11.29
C PHE A 125 -12.24 -11.52 11.57
N LYS A 126 -11.01 -11.79 11.11
CA LYS A 126 -10.34 -13.06 11.37
C LYS A 126 -10.07 -13.22 12.88
N PRO A 127 -10.70 -14.20 13.58
CA PRO A 127 -10.81 -14.17 15.04
C PRO A 127 -9.47 -14.04 15.77
N ASN A 128 -8.47 -14.84 15.40
CA ASN A 128 -7.18 -14.84 16.06
C ASN A 128 -6.34 -13.57 15.83
N VAL A 129 -6.58 -12.84 14.73
CA VAL A 129 -5.87 -11.59 14.40
C VAL A 129 -6.61 -10.40 15.00
N ALA A 130 -7.93 -10.37 14.88
CA ALA A 130 -8.78 -9.33 15.46
C ALA A 130 -8.61 -9.26 16.99
N GLU A 131 -8.60 -10.42 17.66
CA GLU A 131 -8.35 -10.50 19.10
C GLU A 131 -6.95 -10.02 19.48
N TYR A 132 -5.93 -10.39 18.70
CA TYR A 132 -4.55 -9.93 18.89
C TYR A 132 -4.47 -8.40 18.87
N PHE A 133 -5.01 -7.75 17.83
CA PHE A 133 -5.00 -6.29 17.73
C PHE A 133 -5.87 -5.59 18.77
N ARG A 134 -7.02 -6.17 19.14
CA ARG A 134 -7.87 -5.65 20.22
C ARG A 134 -7.13 -5.62 21.55
N LYS A 135 -6.44 -6.71 21.90
CA LYS A 135 -5.64 -6.78 23.14
C LYS A 135 -4.40 -5.87 23.10
N LEU A 136 -3.86 -5.56 21.91
CA LEU A 136 -2.79 -4.57 21.78
C LEU A 136 -3.29 -3.14 21.98
N GLY A 137 -4.52 -2.81 21.56
CA GLY A 137 -5.09 -1.47 21.71
C GLY A 137 -5.63 -1.16 23.10
N ALA A 138 -5.88 -2.18 23.92
CA ALA A 138 -6.30 -2.06 25.32
C ALA A 138 -5.12 -1.91 26.30
N ARG A 139 -3.89 -1.80 25.80
CA ARG A 139 -2.65 -1.57 26.57
C ARG A 139 -2.16 -0.16 26.32
#